data_AF-A0A4Q0IMF4-F1
#
_entry.id   AF-A0A4Q0IMF4-F1
#
_cell.length_a   1.000
_cell.length_b   1.000
_cell.length_c   1.000
_cell.angle_alpha   90.00
_cell.angle_beta   90.00
_cell.angle_gamma   90.00
#
_symmetry.space_group_name_H-M   'P 1'
#
loop_
_entity.id
_entity.type
_entity.pdbx_description
1 polymer ?
#
loop_
_entity_poly.entity_id
_entity_poly.type
_entity_poly.pdbx_seq_one_letter_code
_entity_poly.pdbx_strand_id
1 'polypeptide(L)'
;MDKLRVNVDRLNCVARELTSEERNLMEARRRDRHWMSASSAIASKIKRHLRVNGITNMEFAEMLGITPANVTRYLNGKTNFELRTLVEIERALGLHIIDREVVPKKEKEAVAY
;
A
#
# COMPACT_ATOMS: atom_id res chain seq x y z
N MET A 1 -31.19 7.79 13.94
CA MET A 1 -30.24 8.10 12.86
C MET A 1 -30.99 7.96 11.55
N ASP A 2 -31.28 9.08 10.92
CA ASP A 2 -32.07 9.14 9.69
C ASP A 2 -31.23 8.59 8.54
N LYS A 3 -31.75 7.57 7.84
CA LYS A 3 -31.02 6.91 6.75
C LYS A 3 -30.97 7.89 5.59
N LEU A 4 -29.77 8.24 5.13
CA LEU A 4 -29.55 9.00 3.91
C LEU A 4 -30.22 8.25 2.73
N ARG A 5 -31.47 8.59 2.42
CA ARG A 5 -32.25 7.93 1.38
C ARG A 5 -31.81 8.53 0.05
N VAL A 6 -30.90 7.82 -0.62
CA VAL A 6 -30.43 8.20 -1.96
C VAL A 6 -31.62 8.25 -2.92
N ASN A 7 -31.81 9.40 -3.58
CA ASN A 7 -32.85 9.59 -4.58
C ASN A 7 -32.36 9.03 -5.93
N VAL A 8 -32.88 7.87 -6.32
CA VAL A 8 -32.47 7.12 -7.52
C VAL A 8 -32.89 7.84 -8.81
N ASP A 9 -34.04 8.51 -8.81
CA ASP A 9 -34.56 9.21 -9.99
C ASP A 9 -33.63 10.36 -10.39
N ARG A 10 -33.15 11.13 -9.40
CA ARG A 10 -32.17 12.21 -9.63
C ARG A 10 -30.83 11.67 -10.15
N LEU A 11 -30.39 10.50 -9.69
CA LEU A 11 -29.16 9.86 -10.19
C LEU A 11 -29.29 9.48 -11.66
N ASN A 12 -30.43 8.90 -12.05
CA ASN A 12 -30.66 8.50 -13.44
C ASN A 12 -30.73 9.69 -14.39
N CYS A 13 -31.32 10.82 -13.98
CA CYS A 13 -31.37 12.03 -14.81
C CYS A 13 -30.00 12.67 -15.05
N VAL A 14 -29.03 12.46 -14.15
CA VAL A 14 -27.67 13.04 -14.24
C VAL A 14 -26.67 12.01 -14.79
N ALA A 15 -27.02 10.73 -14.82
CA ALA A 15 -26.17 9.68 -15.32
C ALA A 15 -25.93 9.85 -16.83
N ARG A 16 -24.66 9.86 -17.21
CA ARG A 16 -24.24 9.72 -18.61
C ARG A 16 -23.69 8.33 -18.85
N GLU A 17 -23.68 7.91 -20.10
CA GLU A 17 -22.96 6.70 -20.47
C GLU A 17 -21.47 6.85 -20.17
N LEU A 18 -20.88 5.75 -19.70
CA LEU A 18 -19.43 5.65 -19.53
C LEU A 18 -18.77 5.74 -20.90
N THR A 19 -17.64 6.45 -20.99
CA THR A 19 -16.80 6.36 -22.18
C THR A 19 -16.11 5.00 -22.24
N SER A 20 -15.60 4.62 -23.41
CA SER A 20 -14.82 3.39 -23.56
C SER A 20 -13.59 3.38 -22.65
N GLU A 21 -12.93 4.53 -22.49
CA GLU A 21 -11.79 4.70 -21.59
C GLU A 21 -12.16 4.46 -20.12
N GLU A 22 -13.30 4.98 -19.67
CA GLU A 22 -13.79 4.78 -18.31
C GLU A 22 -14.16 3.32 -18.05
N ARG A 23 -14.82 2.66 -19.02
CA ARG A 23 -15.08 1.22 -18.95
C ARG A 23 -13.80 0.41 -18.80
N ASN A 24 -12.79 0.68 -19.64
CA ASN A 24 -11.51 0.00 -19.59
C ASN A 24 -10.80 0.22 -18.24
N LEU A 25 -10.85 1.43 -17.70
CA LEU A 25 -10.28 1.74 -16.39
C LEU A 25 -11.02 1.00 -15.26
N MET A 26 -12.34 0.91 -15.32
CA MET A 26 -13.15 0.15 -14.36
C MET A 26 -12.83 -1.34 -14.41
N GLU A 27 -12.66 -1.91 -15.61
CA GLU A 27 -12.26 -3.30 -15.78
C GLU A 27 -10.84 -3.58 -15.30
N ALA A 28 -9.88 -2.70 -15.61
CA ALA A 28 -8.51 -2.79 -15.10
C ALA A 28 -8.51 -2.78 -13.57
N ARG A 29 -9.24 -1.86 -12.92
CA ARG A 29 -9.38 -1.82 -11.45
C ARG A 29 -10.00 -3.10 -10.89
N ARG A 30 -10.97 -3.71 -11.60
CA ARG A 30 -11.57 -4.98 -11.19
C ARG A 30 -10.57 -6.13 -11.26
N ARG A 31 -9.81 -6.21 -12.36
CA ARG A 31 -8.77 -7.22 -12.60
C ARG A 31 -7.65 -7.13 -11.56
N ASP A 32 -7.21 -5.91 -11.30
CA ASP A 32 -6.05 -5.59 -10.47
C ASP A 32 -6.38 -5.43 -8.98
N ARG A 33 -7.64 -5.65 -8.61
CA ARG A 33 -8.16 -5.37 -7.26
C ARG A 33 -7.29 -5.95 -6.15
N HIS A 34 -6.85 -7.20 -6.29
CA HIS A 34 -6.10 -7.90 -5.24
C HIS A 34 -4.74 -7.25 -4.98
N TRP A 35 -3.92 -7.05 -6.01
CA TRP A 35 -2.59 -6.45 -5.84
C TRP A 35 -2.69 -4.96 -5.48
N MET A 36 -3.66 -4.24 -6.02
CA MET A 36 -3.92 -2.83 -5.65
C MET A 36 -4.32 -2.70 -4.18
N SER A 37 -5.15 -3.63 -3.69
CA SER A 37 -5.51 -3.69 -2.27
C SER A 37 -4.28 -3.95 -1.40
N ALA A 38 -3.41 -4.87 -1.81
CA ALA A 38 -2.16 -5.15 -1.10
C ALA A 38 -1.22 -3.93 -1.09
N SER A 39 -0.98 -3.30 -2.24
CA SER A 39 -0.15 -2.09 -2.36
C SER A 39 -0.67 -0.95 -1.48
N SER A 40 -1.99 -0.73 -1.50
CA SER A 40 -2.64 0.28 -0.67
C SER A 40 -2.54 -0.01 0.82
N ALA A 41 -2.68 -1.28 1.23
CA ALA A 41 -2.52 -1.70 2.62
C ALA A 41 -1.09 -1.49 3.11
N ILE A 42 -0.08 -1.84 2.30
CA ILE A 42 1.34 -1.62 2.60
C ILE A 42 1.62 -0.13 2.78
N ALA A 43 1.23 0.70 1.81
CA ALA A 43 1.42 2.14 1.89
C ALA A 43 0.73 2.75 3.13
N SER A 44 -0.48 2.29 3.45
CA SER A 44 -1.22 2.72 4.65
C SER A 44 -0.50 2.33 5.94
N LYS A 45 0.06 1.11 6.00
CA LYS A 45 0.83 0.63 7.15
C LYS A 45 2.07 1.49 7.38
N ILE A 46 2.83 1.78 6.31
CA ILE A 46 4.01 2.64 6.37
C ILE A 46 3.61 4.05 6.81
N LYS A 47 2.62 4.68 6.16
CA LYS A 47 2.11 6.02 6.53
C LYS A 47 1.71 6.10 8.00
N ARG A 48 0.99 5.10 8.50
CA ARG A 48 0.57 5.04 9.90
C ARG A 48 1.79 5.01 10.81
N HIS A 49 2.80 4.20 10.48
CA HIS A 49 4.03 4.11 11.26
C HIS A 49 4.80 5.43 11.29
N LEU A 50 5.00 6.06 10.12
CA LEU A 50 5.67 7.36 10.03
C LEU A 50 4.94 8.40 10.89
N ARG A 51 3.62 8.50 10.77
CA ARG A 51 2.79 9.45 11.52
C ARG A 51 2.86 9.23 13.04
N VAL A 52 2.80 7.98 13.50
CA VAL A 52 2.81 7.66 14.94
C VAL A 52 4.17 7.96 15.57
N ASN A 53 5.26 7.81 14.81
CA ASN A 53 6.62 8.06 15.30
C ASN A 53 7.13 9.47 14.96
N GLY A 54 6.30 10.34 14.36
CA GLY A 54 6.71 11.69 13.97
C GLY A 54 7.75 11.75 12.86
N ILE A 55 7.94 10.67 12.09
CA ILE A 55 8.93 10.59 11.01
C ILE A 55 8.38 11.28 9.77
N THR A 56 9.11 12.25 9.26
CA THR A 56 8.80 12.95 8.02
C THR A 56 9.18 12.12 6.79
N ASN A 57 8.62 12.48 5.63
CA ASN A 57 9.01 11.83 4.38
C ASN A 57 10.48 12.07 4.01
N MET A 58 11.08 13.17 4.49
CA MET A 58 12.48 13.50 4.24
C MET A 58 13.39 12.59 5.06
N GLU A 59 13.14 12.48 6.36
CA GLU A 59 13.88 11.55 7.23
C GLU A 59 13.72 10.11 6.75
N PHE A 60 12.51 9.70 6.36
CA PHE A 60 12.31 8.35 5.82
C PHE A 60 13.09 8.11 4.51
N ALA A 61 13.24 9.13 3.67
CA ALA A 61 14.06 9.04 2.47
C ALA A 61 15.54 8.87 2.81
N GLU A 62 16.03 9.63 3.80
CA GLU A 62 17.40 9.54 4.33
C GLU A 62 17.68 8.16 4.94
N MET A 63 16.76 7.63 5.76
CA MET A 63 16.86 6.29 6.34
C MET A 63 17.04 5.18 5.30
N LEU A 64 16.44 5.36 4.11
CA LEU A 64 16.52 4.42 2.99
C LEU A 64 17.64 4.75 1.99
N GLY A 65 18.31 5.90 2.11
CA GLY A 65 19.28 6.38 1.13
C GLY A 65 18.67 6.65 -0.25
N ILE A 66 17.42 7.14 -0.32
CA ILE A 66 16.68 7.40 -1.56
C ILE A 66 16.18 8.85 -1.63
N THR A 67 15.59 9.22 -2.77
CA THR A 67 15.00 10.56 -2.94
C THR A 67 13.60 10.66 -2.30
N PRO A 68 13.17 11.85 -1.84
CA PRO A 68 11.81 12.09 -1.37
C PRO A 68 10.72 11.77 -2.40
N ALA A 69 11.05 11.86 -3.70
CA ALA A 69 10.16 11.45 -4.79
C ALA A 69 9.87 9.94 -4.76
N ASN A 70 10.87 9.11 -4.46
CA ASN A 70 10.68 7.67 -4.29
C ASN A 70 9.78 7.37 -3.08
N VAL A 71 9.97 8.09 -1.97
CA VAL A 71 9.07 7.97 -0.81
C VAL A 71 7.63 8.33 -1.20
N THR A 72 7.43 9.43 -1.90
CA THR A 72 6.10 9.85 -2.38
C THR A 72 5.46 8.77 -3.26
N ARG A 73 6.25 8.14 -4.14
CA ARG A 73 5.82 6.99 -4.94
C ARG A 73 5.41 5.84 -4.02
N TYR A 74 6.24 5.40 -3.09
CA TYR A 74 5.93 4.29 -2.17
C TYR A 74 4.65 4.53 -1.38
N LEU A 75 4.40 5.76 -0.95
CA LEU A 75 3.25 6.12 -0.14
C LEU A 75 1.97 6.39 -0.96
N ASN A 76 1.98 6.31 -2.30
CA ASN A 76 0.80 6.58 -3.10
C ASN A 76 -0.25 5.43 -3.10
N GLY A 77 0.12 4.24 -2.61
CA GLY A 77 -0.76 3.05 -2.56
C GLY A 77 -1.07 2.40 -3.91
N LYS A 78 -0.30 2.74 -4.95
CA LYS A 78 -0.38 2.19 -6.31
C LYS A 78 0.96 1.65 -6.79
N THR A 79 1.96 1.62 -5.91
CA THR A 79 3.31 1.16 -6.26
C THR A 79 3.37 -0.35 -6.25
N ASN A 80 3.90 -0.92 -7.33
CA ASN A 80 4.40 -2.28 -7.31
C ASN A 80 5.76 -2.30 -6.61
N PHE A 81 5.83 -2.84 -5.40
CA PHE A 81 7.06 -2.87 -4.63
C PHE A 81 7.93 -4.05 -5.05
N GLU A 82 9.22 -3.82 -5.23
CA GLU A 82 10.19 -4.91 -5.30
C GLU A 82 10.36 -5.55 -3.91
N LEU A 83 10.63 -6.86 -3.88
CA LEU A 83 10.88 -7.59 -2.63
C LEU A 83 12.01 -6.94 -1.81
N ARG A 84 13.10 -6.54 -2.47
CA ARG A 84 14.22 -5.83 -1.83
C ARG A 84 13.74 -4.55 -1.14
N THR A 85 12.92 -3.74 -1.83
CA THR A 85 12.38 -2.50 -1.26
C THR A 85 11.57 -2.76 0.00
N LEU A 86 10.71 -3.78 0.00
CA LEU A 86 9.91 -4.13 1.18
C LEU A 86 10.80 -4.53 2.36
N VAL A 87 11.83 -5.36 2.14
CA VAL A 87 12.78 -5.77 3.19
C VAL A 87 13.57 -4.58 3.74
N GLU A 88 14.00 -3.65 2.88
CA GLU A 88 14.69 -2.42 3.32
C GLU A 88 13.79 -1.52 4.16
N ILE A 89 12.51 -1.41 3.79
CA ILE A 89 11.51 -0.68 4.59
C ILE A 89 11.28 -1.35 5.94
N GLU A 90 11.13 -2.69 5.98
CA GLU A 90 11.03 -3.44 7.24
C GLU A 90 12.23 -3.15 8.15
N ARG A 91 13.45 -3.21 7.60
CA ARG A 91 14.69 -2.98 8.34
C ARG A 91 14.81 -1.54 8.85
N ALA A 92 14.50 -0.56 8.02
CA ALA A 92 14.59 0.86 8.38
C ALA A 92 13.57 1.26 9.45
N LEU A 93 12.35 0.73 9.36
CA LEU A 93 11.24 1.13 10.25
C LEU A 93 10.95 0.15 11.39
N GLY A 94 11.61 -1.01 11.45
CA GLY A 94 11.26 -2.06 12.40
C GLY A 94 9.84 -2.62 12.20
N LEU A 95 9.38 -2.65 10.95
CA LEU A 95 8.03 -3.10 10.57
C LEU A 95 8.05 -4.53 10.05
N HIS A 96 6.90 -5.20 10.17
CA HIS A 96 6.62 -6.45 9.44
C HIS A 96 5.59 -6.18 8.35
N ILE A 97 5.98 -6.33 7.10
CA ILE A 97 5.17 -6.17 5.90
C ILE A 97 4.98 -7.53 5.21
N ILE A 98 6.03 -8.35 5.14
CA ILE A 98 6.01 -9.64 4.46
C ILE A 98 5.92 -10.75 5.50
N ASP A 99 5.04 -11.73 5.25
CA ASP A 99 5.01 -12.94 6.05
C ASP A 99 6.25 -13.81 5.73
N ARG A 100 6.96 -14.25 6.78
CA ARG A 100 8.20 -15.03 6.65
C ARG A 100 7.98 -16.53 6.69
N GLU A 101 6.75 -17.02 6.72
CA GLU A 101 6.42 -18.46 6.68
C GLU A 101 6.92 -19.19 5.41
N VAL A 102 7.32 -18.45 4.37
CA VAL A 102 7.92 -18.97 3.13
C VAL A 102 9.44 -19.19 3.21
N VAL A 103 10.13 -18.62 4.20
CA VAL A 103 11.58 -18.79 4.36
C VAL A 103 11.83 -19.89 5.39
N PRO A 104 12.57 -20.96 5.07
CA PRO A 104 12.93 -21.99 6.04
C PRO A 104 13.58 -21.34 7.27
N LYS A 105 13.05 -21.62 8.46
CA LYS A 105 13.63 -21.12 9.71
C LYS A 105 15.04 -21.72 9.81
N LYS A 106 16.07 -20.87 9.89
CA LYS A 106 17.40 -21.34 10.30
C LYS A 106 17.23 -22.03 11.65
N GLU A 107 17.53 -23.32 11.71
CA GLU A 107 17.65 -24.03 12.97
C GLU A 107 18.62 -23.23 13.86
N LYS A 108 18.23 -23.00 15.11
CA LYS A 108 19.14 -22.37 16.07
C LYS A 108 20.34 -23.30 16.19
N GLU A 109 21.53 -22.81 15.87
CA GLU A 109 22.77 -23.50 16.20
C GLU A 109 22.70 -23.83 17.69
N ALA A 110 22.61 -25.13 17.99
CA ALA A 110 22.70 -25.62 19.35
C ALA A 110 24.08 -25.20 19.85
N VAL A 111 24.12 -24.18 20.71
CA VAL A 111 25.32 -23.84 21.46
C VAL A 111 25.56 -25.02 22.39
N ALA A 112 26.45 -25.92 21.97
CA ALA A 112 26.95 -27.00 22.80
C ALA A 112 27.69 -26.34 23.97
N TYR A 113 27.14 -26.51 25.17
CA TYR A 113 27.80 -26.17 26.45
C TYR A 113 28.80 -27.25 26.82
#